data_AF-A0A1Q4V150-F1
#
_entry.id   AF-A0A1Q4V150-F1
#
_cell.length_a   1.000
_cell.length_b   1.000
_cell.length_c   1.000
_cell.angle_alpha   90.00
_cell.angle_beta   90.00
_cell.angle_gamma   90.00
#
_symmetry.space_group_name_H-M   'P 1'
#
loop_
_entity.id
_entity.type
_entity.pdbx_description
1 polymer ?
#
loop_
_entity_poly.entity_id
_entity_poly.type
_entity_poly.pdbx_seq_one_letter_code
_entity_poly.pdbx_strand_id
1 'polypeptide(L)' 'MRICARCDRQIQGHEAYEEQHWPSMSGPGRVAYRHAVDCQRRPPPTQTAPTQYRGYGRAG' A
#
# COMPACT_ATOMS: atom_id res chain seq x y z
N MET A 1 -1.51 -13.07 3.61
CA MET A 1 -1.07 -11.76 3.07
C MET A 1 -2.13 -11.25 2.11
N ARG A 2 -2.55 -9.98 2.19
CA ARG A 2 -3.55 -9.39 1.29
C ARG A 2 -2.83 -8.43 0.35
N ILE A 3 -2.93 -8.65 -0.96
CA ILE A 3 -2.29 -7.82 -1.97
C ILE A 3 -3.39 -7.15 -2.78
N CYS A 4 -3.29 -5.83 -2.95
CA CYS A 4 -4.25 -5.07 -3.72
C CYS A 4 -4.15 -5.43 -5.21
N ALA A 5 -5.21 -6.00 -5.79
CA ALA A 5 -5.26 -6.39 -7.20
C ALA A 5 -5.22 -5.21 -8.20
N ARG A 6 -5.15 -3.96 -7.71
CA ARG A 6 -5.10 -2.75 -8.54
C ARG A 6 -3.70 -2.12 -8.64
N CYS A 7 -2.88 -2.26 -7.61
CA CYS A 7 -1.56 -1.62 -7.53
C CYS A 7 -0.45 -2.57 -7.09
N ASP A 8 -0.77 -3.86 -6.91
CA ASP A 8 0.14 -4.94 -6.50
C ASP A 8 0.92 -4.67 -5.20
N ARG A 9 0.42 -3.74 -4.38
CA ARG A 9 0.98 -3.45 -3.05
C ARG A 9 0.29 -4.26 -1.98
N GLN A 10 1.05 -4.60 -0.94
CA GLN A 10 0.52 -5.23 0.25
C GLN A 10 -0.45 -4.27 0.97
N ILE A 11 -1.61 -4.79 1.35
CA ILE A 11 -2.57 -4.12 2.23
C ILE A 11 -2.13 -4.39 3.66
N GLN A 12 -1.82 -3.34 4.40
CA GLN A 12 -1.44 -3.44 5.82
C GLN A 12 -2.67 -3.68 6.70
N GLY A 13 -2.48 -4.28 7.88
CA GLY A 13 -3.58 -4.67 8.76
C GLY A 13 -4.43 -3.50 9.28
N HIS A 14 -3.89 -2.29 9.30
CA HIS A 14 -4.58 -1.07 9.73
C HIS A 14 -5.31 -0.34 8.57
N GLU A 15 -5.22 -0.85 7.35
CA GLU A 15 -5.75 -0.18 6.17
C GLU A 15 -7.12 -0.73 5.78
N ALA A 16 -8.05 0.16 5.47
CA ALA A 16 -9.35 -0.22 4.95
C ALA A 16 -9.21 -0.87 3.56
N TYR A 17 -9.90 -1.99 3.36
CA TYR A 17 -9.90 -2.76 2.12
C TYR A 17 -11.30 -3.30 1.81
N GLU A 18 -11.51 -3.61 0.54
CA GLU A 18 -12.69 -4.28 0.02
C GLU A 18 -12.31 -5.67 -0.49
N GLU A 19 -13.22 -6.64 -0.29
CA GLU A 19 -13.09 -8.01 -0.78
C GLU A 19 -14.07 -8.21 -1.93
N GLN A 20 -13.55 -8.57 -3.10
CA GLN A 20 -14.35 -8.99 -4.24
C GLN A 20 -14.32 -10.50 -4.37
N HIS A 21 -15.48 -11.11 -4.17
CA HIS A 21 -15.69 -12.55 -4.30
C HIS A 21 -16.26 -12.85 -5.68
N TRP A 22 -15.57 -13.71 -6.41
CA TRP A 22 -15.98 -14.22 -7.71
C TRP A 22 -16.33 -15.69 -7.54
N PRO A 23 -17.63 -16.03 -7.42
CA PRO A 23 -18.04 -17.42 -7.34
C PRO A 23 -17.69 -18.13 -8.65
N SER A 24 -17.12 -19.33 -8.54
CA SER A 24 -16.83 -20.20 -9.68
C SER A 24 -17.81 -21.36 -9.66
N MET A 25 -18.41 -21.68 -10.81
CA MET A 25 -19.35 -22.83 -10.92
C MET A 25 -18.63 -24.19 -10.93
N SER A 26 -17.31 -24.23 -11.11
CA SER A 26 -16.57 -25.49 -11.34
C SER A 26 -15.28 -25.60 -10.54
N GLY A 27 -15.12 -24.84 -9.45
CA GLY A 27 -13.92 -24.90 -8.63
C GLY A 27 -13.93 -23.91 -7.47
N PRO A 28 -12.81 -23.78 -6.73
CA PRO A 28 -12.71 -22.78 -5.68
C PRO A 28 -12.88 -21.39 -6.28
N GLY A 29 -13.83 -20.62 -5.72
CA GLY A 29 -14.06 -19.23 -6.10
C GLY A 29 -12.79 -18.38 -5.93
N ARG A 30 -12.72 -17.26 -6.65
CA ARG A 30 -11.60 -16.33 -6.54
C ARG A 30 -11.96 -15.21 -5.57
N VAL A 31 -11.01 -14.84 -4.71
CA VAL A 31 -11.13 -13.66 -3.85
C VAL A 31 -10.05 -12.67 -4.24
N ALA A 32 -10.45 -11.45 -4.57
CA ALA A 32 -9.54 -10.34 -4.86
C ALA A 32 -9.66 -9.29 -3.76
N TYR A 33 -8.53 -8.76 -3.32
CA TYR A 33 -8.47 -7.69 -2.32
C TYR A 33 -8.17 -6.36 -3.01
N ARG A 34 -8.80 -5.26 -2.60
CA ARG A 34 -8.49 -3.91 -3.06
C ARG A 34 -8.46 -2.94 -1.90
N HIS A 35 -7.66 -1.89 -1.98
CA HIS A 35 -7.75 -0.79 -1.02
C HIS A 35 -9.11 -0.09 -1.14
N ALA A 36 -9.76 0.22 -0.02
CA ALA A 36 -11.01 0.99 0.00
C ALA A 36 -10.78 2.45 -0.44
N VAL A 37 -9.55 2.95 -0.29
CA VAL A 37 -9.11 4.26 -0.79
C VAL A 37 -8.27 4.11 -2.05
N ASP A 38 -8.35 5.09 -2.95
CA ASP A 38 -7.60 5.07 -4.19
C ASP A 38 -6.09 4.90 -3.97
N CYS A 39 -5.50 3.98 -4.75
CA CYS A 39 -4.09 3.62 -4.63
C CYS A 39 -3.16 4.81 -4.87
N GLN A 40 -3.60 5.79 -5.67
CA GLN A 40 -2.84 7.00 -6.02
C GLN A 40 -2.84 8.06 -4.92
N ARG A 41 -3.82 8.04 -4.00
CA ARG A 41 -3.89 8.99 -2.88
C ARG A 41 -3.07 8.53 -1.68
N ARG A 42 -2.51 7.32 -1.73
CA ARG A 42 -1.66 6.84 -0.65
C ARG A 42 -0.34 7.57 -0.72
N PRO A 43 0.03 8.30 0.34
CA PRO A 43 1.40 8.77 0.44
C PRO A 43 2.31 7.54 0.27
N PRO A 44 3.43 7.65 -0.46
CA PRO A 44 4.42 6.59 -0.45
C PRO A 44 4.73 6.25 1.01
N PRO A 45 5.03 4.98 1.35
CA PRO A 45 5.47 4.66 2.69
C PRO A 45 6.58 5.65 3.00
N THR A 46 6.33 6.50 3.99
CA THR A 46 7.18 7.63 4.32
C THR A 46 8.57 7.05 4.47
N GLN A 47 9.41 7.27 3.45
CA GLN A 47 10.79 6.86 3.49
C GLN A 47 11.33 7.74 4.60
N THR A 48 11.47 7.16 5.79
CA THR A 48 11.97 7.83 6.99
C THR A 48 13.17 8.62 6.53
N ALA A 49 13.02 9.95 6.46
CA ALA A 49 14.09 10.81 6.03
C ALA A 49 15.27 10.45 6.95
N PRO A 50 16.43 10.04 6.43
CA PRO A 50 17.61 10.14 7.24
C PRO A 50 17.77 11.64 7.45
N THR A 51 17.39 12.08 8.65
CA THR A 51 17.79 13.36 9.24
C THR A 51 19.32 13.39 9.23
N GLN A 52 19.91 13.73 8.08
CA GLN A 52 21.32 14.08 8.01
C GLN A 52 21.42 15.53 8.48
N TYR A 53 21.40 15.65 9.79
CA TYR A 53 22.02 16.76 10.50
C TYR A 53 23.46 16.90 10.00
N ARG A 54 23.71 17.91 9.14
CA ARG A 54 25.05 18.35 8.77
C ARG A 54 24.91 19.86 8.50
N GLY A 55 25.02 20.70 9.52
CA GLY A 55 26.30 21.04 10.13
C GLY A 55 26.67 22.43 9.62
N TYR A 56 26.45 23.42 10.48
CA TYR A 56 26.96 24.81 10.42
C TYR A 56 28.36 24.88 9.78
N GLY A 57 28.47 25.60 8.67
CA GLY A 57 29.72 25.88 7.96
C GLY A 57 29.74 27.32 7.47
N ARG A 58 30.47 28.15 8.22
CA ARG A 58 30.67 29.59 8.08
C ARG A 58 31.73 29.90 7.00
N ALA A 59 31.58 31.07 6.37
CA ALA A 59 32.58 31.90 5.68
C ALA A 59 33.11 31.51 4.29
N GLY A 60 33.05 32.52 3.40
CA GLY A 60 33.72 32.66 2.11
C GLY A 60 33.36 34.02 1.55
#